data_AF-A0A8T3TJM3-F1
#
_entry.id   AF-A0A8T3TJM3-F1
#
_cell.length_a   1.000
_cell.length_b   1.000
_cell.length_c   1.000
_cell.angle_alpha   90.00
_cell.angle_beta   90.00
_cell.angle_gamma   90.00
#
_symmetry.space_group_name_H-M   'P 1'
#
loop_
_entity.id
_entity.type
_entity.pdbx_description
1 polymer ?
#
loop_
_entity_poly.entity_id
_entity_poly.type
_entity_poly.pdbx_seq_one_letter_code
_entity_poly.pdbx_strand_id
1 'polypeptide(L)'
;MPGIPDIYQGTELWDHSLVDPDNRRPVDFELRQRLAEEASGRAPEHIMSRIAEGLPKLWLIQRALALRLERPATFGPAGTYRPLSVEGRKAAHAVSFMRGDSAVTIVPRLVLGLGRDWGDTSLELPSGPWRNALTGEQWPDGRLPLAELLARFPVALLVREGGAHE
;
A
#
# COMPACT_ATOMS: atom_id res chain seq x y z
N MET A 1 9.60 -3.06 1.73
CA MET A 1 10.98 -2.79 2.18
C MET A 1 11.51 -3.94 3.03
N PRO A 2 12.81 -4.27 2.95
CA PRO A 2 13.51 -5.13 3.93
C PRO A 2 13.48 -4.51 5.34
N GLY A 3 13.69 -5.35 6.36
CA GLY A 3 13.61 -4.94 7.77
C GLY A 3 12.24 -5.22 8.41
N ILE A 4 12.11 -4.84 9.69
CA ILE A 4 10.90 -5.01 10.50
C ILE A 4 10.23 -3.64 10.63
N PRO A 5 8.98 -3.46 10.17
CA PRO A 5 8.27 -2.21 10.34
C PRO A 5 7.93 -2.01 11.82
N ASP A 6 8.17 -0.80 12.33
CA ASP A 6 7.73 -0.35 13.64
C ASP A 6 6.69 0.76 13.47
N ILE A 7 5.70 0.79 14.36
CA ILE A 7 4.61 1.78 14.35
C ILE A 7 4.52 2.36 15.74
N TYR A 8 4.87 3.64 15.86
CA TYR A 8 4.74 4.35 17.13
C TYR A 8 3.27 4.44 17.54
N GLN A 9 3.00 4.32 18.85
CA GLN A 9 1.64 4.36 19.38
C GLN A 9 0.89 5.61 18.90
N GLY A 10 -0.34 5.44 18.43
CA GLY A 10 -1.14 6.55 17.93
C GLY A 10 -0.94 6.91 16.46
N THR A 11 0.12 6.40 15.80
CA THR A 11 0.45 6.74 14.40
C THR A 11 -0.25 5.88 13.35
N GLU A 12 -1.17 4.99 13.73
CA GLU A 12 -2.03 4.29 12.79
C GLU A 12 -3.09 5.20 12.15
N LEU A 13 -3.41 6.33 12.80
CA LEU A 13 -4.19 7.44 12.25
C LEU A 13 -3.27 8.62 11.89
N TRP A 14 -3.86 9.76 11.49
CA TRP A 14 -3.09 10.99 11.33
C TRP A 14 -2.50 11.43 12.67
N ASP A 15 -1.20 11.67 12.67
CA ASP A 15 -0.47 12.18 13.82
C ASP A 15 0.30 13.41 13.38
N HIS A 16 -0.05 14.54 13.98
CA HIS A 16 0.57 15.85 13.76
C HIS A 16 1.29 16.33 15.02
N SER A 17 1.73 15.41 15.86
CA SER A 17 2.50 15.73 17.05
C SER A 17 3.81 16.44 16.71
N LEU A 18 4.16 17.41 17.53
CA LEU A 18 5.46 18.09 17.50
C LEU A 18 6.49 17.31 18.33
N VAL A 19 7.55 17.99 18.74
CA VAL A 19 8.55 17.45 19.66
C VAL A 19 7.97 17.25 21.06
N ASP A 20 8.76 16.60 21.92
CA ASP A 20 8.43 16.39 23.33
C ASP A 20 8.00 17.71 24.02
N PRO A 21 6.95 17.69 24.88
CA PRO A 21 6.14 16.53 25.30
C PRO A 21 4.93 16.21 24.41
N ASP A 22 4.74 16.91 23.29
CA ASP A 22 3.51 16.82 22.48
C ASP A 22 3.28 15.43 21.84
N ASN A 23 4.36 14.74 21.47
CA ASN A 23 4.33 13.36 20.98
C ASN A 23 4.07 12.29 22.07
N ARG A 24 3.86 12.71 23.32
CA ARG A 24 3.51 11.82 24.46
C ARG A 24 2.07 11.97 24.95
N ARG A 25 1.21 12.67 24.20
CA ARG A 25 -0.21 12.79 24.53
C ARG A 25 -0.86 11.39 24.65
N PRO A 26 -1.85 11.21 25.54
CA PRO A 26 -2.57 9.94 25.66
C PRO A 26 -3.18 9.52 24.32
N VAL A 27 -3.11 8.22 24.03
CA VAL A 27 -3.67 7.63 22.81
C VAL A 27 -5.08 7.12 23.10
N ASP A 28 -6.05 7.54 22.29
CA ASP A 28 -7.41 6.99 22.32
C ASP A 28 -7.47 5.66 21.54
N PHE A 29 -7.29 4.55 22.26
CA PHE A 29 -7.33 3.20 21.70
C PHE A 29 -8.76 2.70 21.43
N GLU A 30 -9.77 3.19 22.15
CA GLU A 30 -11.17 2.82 21.93
C GLU A 30 -11.67 3.31 20.57
N LEU A 31 -11.32 4.55 20.20
CA LEU A 31 -11.57 5.07 18.85
C LEU A 31 -10.89 4.22 17.78
N ARG A 32 -9.61 3.87 17.96
CA ARG A 32 -8.84 3.07 17.00
C ARG A 32 -9.42 1.68 16.80
N GLN A 33 -9.85 1.03 17.88
CA GLN A 33 -10.52 -0.26 17.80
C GLN A 33 -11.84 -0.16 17.02
N ARG A 34 -12.69 0.84 17.32
CA ARG A 34 -13.94 1.05 16.58
C ARG A 34 -13.71 1.30 15.09
N LEU A 35 -12.74 2.15 14.74
CA LEU A 35 -12.39 2.43 13.34
C LEU A 35 -11.82 1.19 12.64
N ALA A 36 -11.02 0.39 13.33
CA ALA A 36 -10.48 -0.88 12.83
C ALA A 36 -11.59 -1.88 12.49
N GLU A 37 -12.57 -2.03 13.39
CA GLU A 37 -13.74 -2.88 13.19
C GLU A 37 -14.61 -2.35 12.04
N GLU A 38 -14.84 -1.04 11.98
CA GLU A 38 -15.63 -0.40 10.93
C GLU A 38 -15.02 -0.58 9.54
N ALA A 39 -13.69 -0.48 9.43
CA ALA A 39 -12.95 -0.59 8.18
C ALA A 39 -12.91 -2.02 7.62
N SER A 40 -13.19 -3.03 8.46
CA SER A 40 -13.18 -4.44 8.07
C SER A 40 -14.23 -4.72 6.98
N GLY A 41 -13.81 -5.40 5.91
CA GLY A 41 -14.69 -5.75 4.79
C GLY A 41 -15.23 -4.58 3.96
N ARG A 42 -14.83 -3.33 4.23
CA ARG A 42 -15.30 -2.15 3.46
C ARG A 42 -14.54 -1.98 2.14
N ALA A 43 -15.27 -1.45 1.16
CA ALA A 43 -14.72 -1.07 -0.13
C ALA A 43 -13.78 0.15 -0.02
N PRO A 44 -12.72 0.25 -0.85
CA PRO A 44 -11.78 1.37 -0.84
C PRO A 44 -12.43 2.76 -0.90
N GLU A 45 -13.56 2.91 -1.60
CA GLU A 45 -14.27 4.18 -1.74
C GLU A 45 -14.85 4.67 -0.41
N HIS A 46 -15.40 3.76 0.39
CA HIS A 46 -15.87 4.07 1.74
C HIS A 46 -14.71 4.42 2.67
N ILE A 47 -13.59 3.71 2.54
CA ILE A 47 -12.39 3.99 3.31
C ILE A 47 -11.87 5.40 2.99
N MET A 48 -11.79 5.74 1.70
CA MET A 48 -11.32 7.03 1.22
C MET A 48 -12.27 8.18 1.57
N SER A 49 -13.58 7.95 1.70
CA SER A 49 -14.51 9.00 2.13
C SER A 49 -14.28 9.45 3.56
N ARG A 50 -13.66 8.60 4.40
CA ARG A 50 -13.28 8.86 5.79
C ARG A 50 -11.82 9.29 5.93
N ILE A 51 -11.25 9.93 4.89
CA ILE A 51 -9.84 10.35 4.91
C ILE A 51 -9.52 11.31 6.06
N ALA A 52 -10.42 12.21 6.44
CA ALA A 52 -10.19 13.19 7.51
C ALA A 52 -9.91 12.52 8.88
N GLU A 53 -10.44 11.33 9.10
CA GLU A 53 -10.28 10.58 10.36
C GLU A 53 -9.04 9.67 10.36
N GLY A 54 -8.32 9.57 9.24
CA GLY A 54 -7.16 8.68 9.12
C GLY A 54 -7.51 7.24 8.78
N LEU A 55 -8.78 6.94 8.47
CA LEU A 55 -9.23 5.58 8.16
C LEU A 55 -8.44 4.89 7.03
N PRO A 56 -8.09 5.57 5.91
CA PRO A 56 -7.24 4.97 4.87
C PRO A 56 -5.88 4.51 5.36
N LYS A 57 -5.28 5.23 6.32
CA LYS A 57 -3.96 4.89 6.87
C LYS A 57 -4.06 3.64 7.75
N LEU A 58 -5.02 3.61 8.66
CA LEU A 58 -5.28 2.45 9.53
C LEU A 58 -5.57 1.20 8.68
N TRP A 59 -6.47 1.32 7.72
CA TRP A 59 -6.87 0.24 6.81
C TRP A 59 -5.70 -0.29 5.97
N LEU A 60 -4.84 0.60 5.46
CA LEU A 60 -3.64 0.22 4.72
C LEU A 60 -2.63 -0.52 5.61
N ILE A 61 -2.41 -0.02 6.83
CA ILE A 61 -1.52 -0.65 7.80
C ILE A 61 -1.99 -2.07 8.13
N GLN A 62 -3.28 -2.24 8.44
CA GLN A 62 -3.85 -3.55 8.75
C GLN A 62 -3.65 -4.55 7.61
N ARG A 63 -3.95 -4.15 6.36
CA ARG A 63 -3.78 -5.01 5.19
C ARG A 63 -2.32 -5.35 4.90
N ALA A 64 -1.43 -4.38 5.04
CA ALA A 64 0.00 -4.60 4.84
C ALA A 64 0.59 -5.54 5.90
N LEU A 65 0.17 -5.40 7.16
CA LEU A 65 0.59 -6.29 8.26
C LEU A 65 0.02 -7.70 8.12
N ALA A 66 -1.27 -7.82 7.77
CA ALA A 66 -1.90 -9.11 7.50
C ALA A 66 -1.18 -9.86 6.36
N LEU A 67 -0.92 -9.18 5.24
CA LEU A 67 -0.19 -9.77 4.12
C LEU A 67 1.24 -10.20 4.53
N ARG A 68 1.89 -9.39 5.37
CA ARG A 68 3.24 -9.72 5.87
C ARG A 68 3.22 -10.99 6.73
N LEU A 69 2.19 -11.16 7.55
CA LEU A 69 1.98 -12.35 8.37
C LEU A 69 1.68 -13.58 7.50
N GLU A 70 0.85 -13.42 6.47
CA GLU A 70 0.48 -14.49 5.53
C GLU A 70 1.63 -14.97 4.64
N ARG A 71 2.61 -14.10 4.34
CA ARG A 71 3.70 -14.39 3.39
C ARG A 71 5.10 -14.21 3.98
N PRO A 72 5.49 -14.99 5.00
CA PRO A 72 6.79 -14.84 5.66
C PRO A 72 7.98 -15.01 4.70
N ALA A 73 7.89 -15.90 3.70
CA ALA A 73 8.95 -16.09 2.70
C ALA A 73 9.19 -14.82 1.85
N THR A 74 8.14 -14.06 1.55
CA THR A 74 8.22 -12.85 0.73
C THR A 74 8.80 -11.66 1.50
N PHE A 75 8.48 -11.55 2.79
CA PHE A 75 8.83 -10.36 3.58
C PHE A 75 9.95 -10.59 4.60
N GLY A 76 10.28 -11.84 4.92
CA GLY A 76 11.33 -12.26 5.83
C GLY A 76 12.75 -12.14 5.24
N PRO A 77 13.75 -12.74 5.92
CA PRO A 77 15.17 -12.58 5.56
C PRO A 77 15.54 -13.06 4.15
N ALA A 78 14.86 -14.09 3.64
CA ALA A 78 15.08 -14.64 2.29
C ALA A 78 14.40 -13.81 1.18
N GLY A 79 13.48 -12.91 1.54
CA GLY A 79 12.69 -12.15 0.58
C GLY A 79 13.53 -11.08 -0.11
N THR A 80 13.82 -11.26 -1.40
CA THR A 80 14.57 -10.33 -2.24
C THR A 80 13.91 -8.95 -2.33
N TYR A 81 14.66 -7.95 -2.80
CA TYR A 81 14.15 -6.63 -3.13
C TYR A 81 14.60 -6.27 -4.54
N ARG A 82 13.66 -5.93 -5.42
CA ARG A 82 13.95 -5.55 -6.80
C ARG A 82 13.17 -4.28 -7.17
N PRO A 83 13.83 -3.17 -7.51
CA PRO A 83 13.15 -2.02 -8.11
C PRO A 83 12.44 -2.43 -9.40
N LEU A 84 11.26 -1.86 -9.65
CA LEU A 84 10.57 -2.01 -10.93
C LEU A 84 10.54 -0.67 -11.65
N SER A 85 10.79 -0.69 -12.95
CA SER A 85 10.77 0.51 -13.79
C SER A 85 9.33 0.91 -14.12
N VAL A 86 9.07 2.21 -14.03
CA VAL A 86 7.84 2.84 -14.52
C VAL A 86 8.21 3.65 -15.74
N GLU A 87 7.36 3.59 -16.77
CA GLU A 87 7.55 4.26 -18.05
C GLU A 87 6.43 5.29 -18.30
N GLY A 88 6.68 6.24 -19.19
CA GLY A 88 5.74 7.30 -19.56
C GLY A 88 6.04 8.66 -18.92
N ARG A 89 5.30 9.70 -19.33
CA ARG A 89 5.60 11.10 -19.00
C ARG A 89 5.66 11.42 -17.51
N LYS A 90 4.94 10.67 -16.66
CA LYS A 90 4.90 10.88 -15.20
C LYS A 90 5.67 9.80 -14.42
N ALA A 91 6.55 9.03 -15.07
CA ALA A 91 7.32 7.96 -14.41
C ALA A 91 8.07 8.41 -13.13
N ALA A 92 8.63 9.62 -13.12
CA ALA A 92 9.33 10.17 -11.97
C ALA A 92 8.44 10.39 -10.72
N HIS A 93 7.11 10.37 -10.89
CA HIS A 93 6.12 10.48 -9.82
C HIS A 93 5.74 9.13 -9.20
N ALA A 94 6.32 8.01 -9.63
CA ALA A 94 6.07 6.71 -9.04
C ALA A 94 7.34 6.15 -8.38
N VAL A 95 7.15 5.41 -7.30
CA VAL A 95 8.15 4.50 -6.73
C VAL A 95 7.54 3.11 -6.72
N SER A 96 8.22 2.16 -7.33
CA SER A 96 7.78 0.77 -7.40
C SER A 96 8.90 -0.20 -7.11
N PHE A 97 8.57 -1.24 -6.36
CA PHE A 97 9.49 -2.34 -6.08
C PHE A 97 8.73 -3.64 -5.86
N MET A 98 9.44 -4.74 -6.07
CA MET A 98 9.01 -6.09 -5.79
C MET A 98 9.73 -6.63 -4.55
N ARG A 99 9.00 -7.38 -3.71
CA ARG A 99 9.54 -8.21 -2.63
C ARG A 99 9.38 -9.68 -2.98
N GLY A 100 10.44 -10.44 -2.79
CA GLY A 100 10.50 -11.83 -3.28
C GLY A 100 10.16 -11.88 -4.76
N ASP A 101 9.34 -12.85 -5.12
CA ASP A 101 8.75 -13.05 -6.43
C ASP A 101 7.22 -12.86 -6.45
N SER A 102 6.63 -12.43 -5.32
CA SER A 102 5.19 -12.55 -5.11
C SER A 102 4.48 -11.27 -4.66
N ALA A 103 5.18 -10.18 -4.38
CA ALA A 103 4.54 -8.92 -3.97
C ALA A 103 5.16 -7.70 -4.66
N VAL A 104 4.33 -6.81 -5.20
CA VAL A 104 4.74 -5.54 -5.82
C VAL A 104 4.05 -4.38 -5.10
N THR A 105 4.83 -3.35 -4.75
CA THR A 105 4.33 -2.11 -4.14
C THR A 105 4.51 -0.97 -5.12
N ILE A 106 3.48 -0.14 -5.27
CA ILE A 106 3.52 1.09 -6.07
C ILE A 106 2.98 2.23 -5.21
N VAL A 107 3.77 3.29 -5.08
CA VAL A 107 3.39 4.51 -4.35
C VAL A 107 3.70 5.77 -5.15
N PRO A 108 2.83 6.79 -5.13
CA PRO A 108 3.10 8.05 -5.77
C PRO A 108 4.07 8.90 -4.93
N ARG A 109 4.86 9.74 -5.61
CA ARG A 109 5.73 10.76 -5.03
C ARG A 109 5.59 12.07 -5.80
N LEU A 110 5.95 13.18 -5.16
CA LEU A 110 5.84 14.51 -5.77
C LEU A 110 4.41 14.79 -6.27
N VAL A 111 3.41 14.45 -5.44
CA VAL A 111 1.98 14.38 -5.84
C VAL A 111 1.39 15.72 -6.28
N LEU A 112 1.95 16.85 -5.83
CA LEU A 112 1.55 18.18 -6.30
C LEU A 112 1.84 18.36 -7.80
N GLY A 113 3.02 17.94 -8.27
CA GLY A 113 3.39 18.00 -9.69
C GLY A 113 2.77 16.90 -10.55
N LEU A 114 2.29 15.83 -9.93
CA LEU A 114 1.53 14.78 -10.61
C LEU A 114 0.16 15.32 -11.07
N GLY A 115 -0.46 16.22 -10.29
CA GLY A 115 -1.77 16.79 -10.62
C GLY A 115 -2.92 15.77 -10.58
N ARG A 116 -2.70 14.60 -9.94
CA ARG A 116 -3.62 13.44 -9.93
C ARG A 116 -3.90 12.85 -11.31
N ASP A 117 -3.03 13.10 -12.28
CA ASP A 117 -3.14 12.56 -13.63
C ASP A 117 -1.87 11.78 -13.98
N TRP A 118 -2.05 10.50 -14.27
CA TRP A 118 -0.97 9.59 -14.66
C TRP A 118 -0.72 9.60 -16.17
N GLY A 119 -1.65 10.10 -16.99
CA GLY A 119 -1.54 10.06 -18.44
C GLY A 119 -1.22 8.67 -18.98
N ASP A 120 -0.15 8.57 -19.77
CA ASP A 120 0.35 7.35 -20.44
C ASP A 120 1.25 6.48 -19.54
N THR A 121 1.37 6.83 -18.25
CA THR A 121 2.35 6.21 -17.35
C THR A 121 1.95 4.79 -16.96
N SER A 122 2.89 3.86 -17.07
CA SER A 122 2.65 2.43 -16.87
C SER A 122 3.78 1.72 -16.13
N LEU A 123 3.44 0.64 -15.44
CA LEU A 123 4.38 -0.30 -14.83
C LEU A 123 4.41 -1.59 -15.65
N GLU A 124 5.59 -2.16 -15.87
CA GLU A 124 5.72 -3.52 -16.41
C GLU A 124 5.69 -4.55 -15.27
N LEU A 125 4.66 -5.38 -15.24
CA LEU A 125 4.54 -6.47 -14.27
C LEU A 125 5.18 -7.77 -14.78
N PRO A 126 5.93 -8.49 -13.92
CA PRO A 126 6.44 -9.81 -14.24
C PRO A 126 5.32 -10.83 -14.48
N SER A 127 5.62 -11.88 -15.24
CA SER A 127 4.64 -12.90 -15.63
C SER A 127 3.87 -13.53 -14.48
N GLY A 128 2.57 -13.74 -14.66
CA GLY A 128 1.69 -14.38 -13.68
C GLY A 128 0.46 -13.53 -13.32
N PRO A 129 -0.60 -14.15 -12.76
CA PRO A 129 -1.78 -13.42 -12.32
C PRO A 129 -1.47 -12.63 -11.06
N TRP A 130 -1.90 -11.38 -11.04
CA TRP A 130 -1.74 -10.48 -9.92
C TRP A 130 -3.11 -10.08 -9.36
N ARG A 131 -3.19 -9.93 -8.04
CA ARG A 131 -4.34 -9.32 -7.37
C ARG A 131 -3.89 -8.13 -6.57
N ASN A 132 -4.65 -7.03 -6.63
CA ASN A 132 -4.46 -5.91 -5.72
C ASN A 132 -5.02 -6.29 -4.34
N ALA A 133 -4.14 -6.45 -3.36
CA ALA A 133 -4.49 -6.79 -1.99
C ALA A 133 -5.35 -5.73 -1.29
N LEU A 134 -5.36 -4.49 -1.81
CA LEU A 134 -6.14 -3.39 -1.27
C LEU A 134 -7.55 -3.37 -1.88
N THR A 135 -7.65 -3.46 -3.21
CA THR A 135 -8.92 -3.25 -3.93
C THR A 135 -9.64 -4.54 -4.33
N GLY A 136 -8.94 -5.68 -4.29
CA GLY A 136 -9.43 -6.98 -4.75
C GLY A 136 -9.37 -7.20 -6.25
N GLU A 137 -8.99 -6.18 -7.03
CA GLU A 137 -8.94 -6.26 -8.50
C GLU A 137 -7.88 -7.24 -8.97
N GLN A 138 -8.22 -8.05 -9.98
CA GLN A 138 -7.28 -8.91 -10.67
C GLN A 138 -6.67 -8.17 -11.85
N TRP A 139 -5.38 -8.41 -12.05
CA TRP A 139 -4.56 -7.80 -13.09
C TRP A 139 -3.77 -8.87 -13.82
N PRO A 140 -3.68 -8.78 -15.17
CA PRO A 140 -2.75 -9.61 -15.92
C PRO A 140 -1.30 -9.22 -15.62
N ASP A 141 -0.36 -9.96 -16.19
CA ASP A 141 1.03 -9.53 -16.31
C ASP A 141 1.22 -8.51 -17.45
N GLY A 142 2.45 -8.03 -17.61
CA GLY A 142 2.81 -7.09 -18.67
C GLY A 142 2.52 -5.64 -18.30
N ARG A 143 2.18 -4.83 -19.30
CA ARG A 143 2.07 -3.37 -19.16
C ARG A 143 0.75 -2.94 -18.50
N LEU A 144 0.83 -2.36 -17.30
CA LEU A 144 -0.32 -1.86 -16.54
C LEU A 144 -0.37 -0.32 -16.50
N PRO A 145 -1.47 0.32 -16.93
CA PRO A 145 -1.68 1.75 -16.77
C PRO A 145 -1.83 2.14 -15.29
N LEU A 146 -1.00 3.08 -14.81
CA LEU A 146 -1.08 3.56 -13.42
C LEU A 146 -2.37 4.34 -13.15
N ALA A 147 -2.95 4.96 -14.18
CA ALA A 147 -4.23 5.67 -14.07
C ALA A 147 -5.36 4.73 -13.64
N GLU A 148 -5.38 3.50 -14.15
CA GLU A 148 -6.39 2.49 -13.83
C GLU A 148 -6.06 1.79 -12.52
N LEU A 149 -4.80 1.35 -12.35
CA LEU A 149 -4.34 0.65 -11.16
C LEU A 149 -4.55 1.44 -9.86
N LEU A 150 -4.44 2.77 -9.92
CA LEU A 150 -4.54 3.66 -8.76
C LEU A 150 -5.85 4.46 -8.73
N ALA A 151 -6.84 4.09 -9.56
CA ALA A 151 -8.11 4.79 -9.64
C ALA A 151 -8.93 4.70 -8.34
N ARG A 152 -8.95 3.51 -7.73
CA ARG A 152 -9.78 3.22 -6.54
C ARG A 152 -9.07 3.51 -5.21
N PHE A 153 -7.74 3.44 -5.19
CA PHE A 153 -6.93 3.72 -4.02
C PHE A 153 -5.58 4.31 -4.45
N PRO A 154 -5.04 5.34 -3.76
CA PRO A 154 -3.89 6.11 -4.25
C PRO A 154 -2.55 5.37 -4.23
N VAL A 155 -2.52 4.14 -3.72
CA VAL A 155 -1.36 3.24 -3.72
C VAL A 155 -1.83 1.83 -4.09
N ALA A 156 -0.91 0.99 -4.55
CA ALA A 156 -1.21 -0.41 -4.87
C ALA A 156 -0.24 -1.36 -4.18
N LEU A 157 -0.79 -2.49 -3.74
CA LEU A 157 -0.06 -3.63 -3.21
C LEU A 157 -0.54 -4.87 -3.97
N LEU A 158 0.18 -5.22 -5.01
CA LEU A 158 -0.14 -6.36 -5.85
C LEU A 158 0.51 -7.61 -5.27
N VAL A 159 -0.22 -8.72 -5.30
CA VAL A 159 0.25 -10.02 -4.85
C VAL A 159 0.01 -11.04 -5.94
N ARG A 160 1.01 -11.89 -6.20
CA ARG A 160 0.88 -12.98 -7.16
C ARG A 160 -0.11 -14.01 -6.60
N GLU A 161 -1.05 -14.44 -7.43
CA GLU A 161 -1.97 -15.54 -7.12
C GLU A 161 -1.32 -16.86 -7.54
N GLY A 162 -1.31 -17.88 -6.66
CA GLY A 162 -0.82 -19.23 -7.01
C GLY A 162 0.67 -19.51 -6.79
N GLY A 163 1.19 -19.25 -5.58
CA GLY A 163 2.51 -19.72 -5.14
C GLY A 163 2.42 -20.45 -3.80
N ALA A 164 1.64 -21.53 -3.74
CA ALA A 164 1.88 -22.54 -2.71
C ALA A 164 3.17 -23.24 -3.10
N HIS A 165 4.09 -23.32 -2.15
CA HIS A 165 5.35 -24.05 -2.22
C HIS A 165 5.18 -25.39 -2.97
N GLU A 166 5.93 -25.58 -4.06
CA GLU A 166 6.55 -26.89 -4.30
C GLU A 166 7.73 -27.06 -3.33
#